data_AF-A0A3B8NIU2-F1
#
_entry.id   AF-A0A3B8NIU2-F1
#
_cell.length_a   1.000
_cell.length_b   1.000
_cell.length_c   1.000
_cell.angle_alpha   90.00
_cell.angle_beta   90.00
_cell.angle_gamma   90.00
#
_symmetry.space_group_name_H-M   'P 1'
#
loop_
_entity.id
_entity.type
_entity.pdbx_description
1 polymer ?
#
loop_
_entity_poly.entity_id
_entity_poly.type
_entity_poly.pdbx_seq_one_letter_code
_entity_poly.pdbx_strand_id
1 'polypeptide(L)' 'MLKCLSFLFEKIEKTPRLAFLTRQEVETIHETALDVLENCGVYFDSEEALKILKNAGCQVDESKKIVKFPRSLVL' A
#
# COMPACT_ATOMS: atom_id res chain seq x y z
N MET A 1 5.13 -28.41 -23.34
CA MET A 1 5.44 -27.08 -22.74
C MET A 1 4.96 -26.92 -21.30
N LEU A 2 3.81 -27.46 -20.87
CA LEU A 2 3.30 -27.25 -19.49
C LEU A 2 4.15 -27.84 -18.34
N LYS A 3 4.93 -28.91 -18.58
CA LYS A 3 5.79 -29.52 -17.52
C LYS A 3 6.93 -28.61 -17.05
N CYS A 4 7.40 -27.68 -17.88
CA CYS A 4 8.48 -26.76 -17.50
C CYS A 4 7.97 -25.65 -16.57
N LEU A 5 6.73 -25.19 -16.80
CA LEU A 5 6.11 -24.14 -16.00
C LEU A 5 5.78 -24.66 -14.58
N SER A 6 5.26 -25.88 -14.45
CA SER A 6 5.01 -26.50 -13.14
C SER A 6 6.31 -26.70 -12.34
N PHE A 7 7.40 -27.07 -13.02
CA PHE A 7 8.71 -27.23 -12.39
C PHE A 7 9.33 -25.89 -11.96
N LEU A 8 9.10 -24.82 -12.72
CA LEU A 8 9.52 -23.47 -12.35
C LEU A 8 8.74 -22.96 -11.13
N PHE A 9 7.41 -23.15 -11.11
CA PHE A 9 6.55 -22.76 -9.99
C PHE A 9 6.89 -23.52 -8.70
N GLU A 10 7.12 -24.84 -8.76
CA GLU A 10 7.52 -25.64 -7.58
C GLU A 10 8.88 -25.20 -7.01
N LYS A 11 9.77 -24.68 -7.87
CA LYS A 11 11.11 -24.23 -7.48
C LYS A 11 11.11 -22.84 -6.84
N ILE A 12 10.19 -21.95 -7.24
CA ILE A 12 10.03 -20.61 -6.64
C ILE A 12 9.55 -20.71 -5.19
N GLU A 13 8.67 -21.65 -4.86
CA GLU A 13 8.19 -21.85 -3.47
C GLU A 13 9.30 -22.34 -2.51
N LYS A 14 10.30 -23.06 -3.01
CA LYS A 14 11.39 -23.63 -2.19
C LYS A 14 12.62 -22.73 -2.09
N THR A 15 12.59 -21.52 -2.67
CA THR A 15 13.72 -20.60 -2.61
C THR A 15 13.61 -19.71 -1.35
N PRO A 16 14.65 -19.65 -0.50
CA PRO A 16 14.60 -18.80 0.70
C PRO A 16 14.41 -17.34 0.30
N ARG A 17 13.50 -16.64 0.98
CA ARG A 17 13.27 -15.21 0.77
C ARG A 17 14.43 -14.44 1.38
N LEU A 18 15.02 -13.56 0.57
CA LEU A 18 16.04 -12.63 1.05
C LEU A 18 15.36 -11.55 1.90
N ALA A 19 15.67 -11.52 3.20
CA ALA A 19 15.15 -10.54 4.13
C ALA A 19 16.33 -9.78 4.76
N PHE A 20 16.51 -8.53 4.32
CA PHE A 20 17.53 -7.63 4.87
C PHE A 20 17.08 -6.92 6.14
N LEU A 21 15.77 -6.69 6.26
CA LEU A 21 15.18 -6.00 7.39
C LEU A 21 14.67 -7.01 8.42
N THR A 22 14.90 -6.70 9.68
CA THR A 22 14.24 -7.35 10.80
C THR A 22 12.74 -7.08 10.76
N ARG A 23 11.95 -7.92 11.45
CA ARG A 23 10.51 -7.71 11.57
C ARG A 23 10.16 -6.35 12.19
N GLN A 24 10.97 -5.88 13.14
CA GLN A 24 10.77 -4.58 13.80
C GLN A 24 11.03 -3.41 12.86
N GLU A 25 12.04 -3.51 11.99
CA GLU A 25 12.30 -2.48 10.98
C GLU A 25 11.18 -2.43 9.94
N VAL A 26 10.65 -3.59 9.52
CA VAL A 26 9.47 -3.64 8.64
C VAL A 26 8.26 -2.98 9.30
N GLU A 27 8.00 -3.28 10.58
CA GLU A 27 6.91 -2.67 11.35
C GLU A 27 7.09 -1.15 11.44
N THR A 28 8.32 -0.69 11.70
CA THR A 28 8.63 0.74 11.79
C THR A 28 8.33 1.45 10.47
N ILE A 29 8.69 0.85 9.34
CA ILE A 29 8.40 1.39 8.00
C ILE A 29 6.89 1.42 7.77
N HIS A 30 6.16 0.35 8.13
CA HIS A 30 4.71 0.29 8.00
C HIS A 30 4.02 1.40 8.79
N GLU A 31 4.36 1.55 10.08
CA GLU A 31 3.77 2.59 10.94
C GLU A 31 4.12 4.00 10.47
N THR A 32 5.33 4.22 9.96
CA THR A 32 5.75 5.52 9.41
C THR A 32 4.99 5.82 8.11
N ALA A 33 4.80 4.83 7.25
CA ALA A 33 4.02 5.00 6.02
C ALA A 33 2.55 5.33 6.32
N LEU A 34 1.96 4.66 7.31
CA LEU A 34 0.60 4.96 7.78
C LEU A 34 0.50 6.39 8.33
N ASP A 35 1.48 6.84 9.10
CA ASP A 35 1.52 8.24 9.60
C ASP A 35 1.55 9.26 8.46
N VAL A 36 2.37 9.02 7.43
CA VAL A 36 2.40 9.88 6.24
C VAL A 36 1.05 9.91 5.54
N LEU A 37 0.42 8.75 5.32
CA LEU A 37 -0.88 8.66 4.65
C LEU A 37 -2.02 9.31 5.44
N GLU A 38 -1.99 9.21 6.77
CA GLU A 38 -3.00 9.77 7.67
C GLU A 38 -2.82 11.28 7.88
N ASN A 39 -1.59 11.75 8.12
CA ASN A 39 -1.35 13.13 8.54
C ASN A 39 -0.94 14.04 7.39
N CYS A 40 -0.09 13.57 6.47
CA CYS A 40 0.30 14.34 5.27
C CYS A 40 -0.76 14.19 4.18
N GLY A 41 -1.16 12.96 3.88
CA GLY A 41 -2.03 12.61 2.77
C GLY A 41 -1.32 12.62 1.42
N VAL A 42 -2.09 12.42 0.36
CA VAL A 42 -1.59 12.28 -1.02
C VAL A 42 -2.38 13.21 -1.94
N TYR A 43 -1.70 13.88 -2.87
CA TYR A 43 -2.33 14.70 -3.89
C TYR A 43 -2.92 13.83 -5.01
N PHE A 44 -4.17 14.10 -5.38
CA PHE A 44 -4.85 13.44 -6.51
C PHE A 44 -5.39 14.47 -7.48
N ASP A 45 -4.85 14.51 -8.70
CA ASP A 45 -5.27 15.53 -9.68
C ASP A 45 -6.66 15.29 -10.27
N SER A 46 -7.18 14.07 -10.18
CA SER A 46 -8.48 13.67 -10.72
C SER A 46 -9.62 13.92 -9.73
N GLU A 47 -10.60 14.71 -10.15
CA GLU A 47 -11.84 14.92 -9.39
C GLU A 47 -12.63 13.63 -9.17
N GLU A 48 -12.58 12.70 -10.11
CA GLU A 48 -13.23 11.40 -9.98
C GLU A 48 -12.58 10.58 -8.87
N ALA A 49 -11.24 10.56 -8.80
CA ALA A 49 -10.51 9.87 -7.74
C ALA A 49 -10.83 10.47 -6.36
N LEU A 50 -10.87 11.80 -6.25
CA LEU A 50 -11.27 12.48 -5.01
C LEU A 50 -12.66 12.05 -4.53
N LYS A 51 -13.64 11.97 -5.45
CA LYS A 51 -15.01 11.52 -5.13
C LYS A 51 -15.04 10.06 -4.67
N ILE A 52 -14.35 9.17 -5.37
CA ILE A 52 -14.28 7.74 -5.00
C ILE A 52 -13.69 7.59 -3.60
N LEU A 53 -12.58 8.26 -3.31
CA LEU A 53 -11.88 8.16 -2.04
C LEU A 53 -12.69 8.77 -0.88
N LYS A 54 -13.37 9.88 -1.12
CA LYS A 54 -14.31 10.47 -0.15
C LYS A 54 -15.44 9.50 0.19
N ASN A 55 -16.04 8.87 -0.83
CA ASN A 55 -17.11 7.89 -0.64
C ASN A 55 -16.62 6.61 0.06
N ALA A 56 -15.35 6.25 -0.10
CA ALA A 56 -14.71 5.16 0.61
C ALA A 56 -14.37 5.48 2.08
N GLY A 57 -14.62 6.72 2.54
CA GLY A 57 -14.39 7.13 3.93
C GLY A 57 -13.07 7.85 4.18
N CYS A 58 -12.32 8.20 3.13
CA CYS A 58 -11.13 9.03 3.28
C CYS A 58 -11.50 10.50 3.54
N GLN A 59 -10.61 11.22 4.23
CA GLN A 59 -10.77 12.66 4.42
C GLN A 59 -10.19 13.39 3.21
N VAL A 60 -11.01 14.20 2.53
CA VAL A 60 -10.61 14.86 1.28
C VAL A 60 -10.70 16.38 1.43
N ASP A 61 -9.56 17.06 1.21
CA ASP A 61 -9.49 18.50 0.97
C ASP A 61 -9.57 18.73 -0.55
N GLU A 62 -10.77 19.00 -1.04
CA GLU A 62 -11.04 19.21 -2.48
C GLU A 62 -10.34 20.46 -3.02
N SER A 63 -10.10 21.48 -2.18
CA SER A 63 -9.46 22.73 -2.60
C SER A 63 -7.97 22.55 -2.87
N LYS A 64 -7.30 21.74 -2.05
CA LYS A 64 -5.89 21.37 -2.22
C LYS A 64 -5.70 20.08 -3.01
N LYS A 65 -6.79 19.39 -3.32
CA LYS A 65 -6.84 18.03 -3.88
C LYS A 65 -5.97 17.02 -3.10
N ILE A 66 -5.98 17.12 -1.77
CA ILE A 66 -5.23 16.21 -0.89
C ILE A 66 -6.21 15.24 -0.21
N VAL A 67 -5.88 13.95 -0.25
CA VAL A 67 -6.61 12.87 0.41
C VAL A 67 -5.77 12.35 1.58
N LYS A 68 -6.35 12.34 2.78
CA LYS A 68 -5.79 11.70 3.98
C LYS A 68 -6.51 10.39 4.24
N PHE A 69 -5.73 9.35 4.53
CA PHE A 69 -6.21 7.99 4.69
C PHE A 69 -6.24 7.61 6.17
N PRO A 70 -7.42 7.42 6.79
CA PRO A 70 -7.50 6.84 8.11
C PRO A 70 -6.83 5.47 8.16
N ARG A 71 -6.08 5.18 9.24
CA ARG A 71 -5.40 3.88 9.43
C ARG A 71 -6.33 2.68 9.26
N SER A 72 -7.59 2.80 9.67
CA SER A 72 -8.58 1.73 9.57
C SER A 72 -8.93 1.31 8.13
N LEU A 73 -8.54 2.09 7.12
CA LEU A 73 -8.79 1.80 5.71
C LEU A 73 -7.56 1.22 4.98
N VAL A 74 -6.42 1.12 5.66
CA VAL A 74 -5.16 0.62 5.10
C VAL A 74 -4.72 -0.60 5.92
N LEU A 75 -4.47 -1.73 5.25
CA LEU A 75 -4.13 -3.02 5.86
C LEU A 75 -2.63 -3.20 6.10
#